data_AF-A0A535EL58-F1
#
_entry.id   AF-A0A535EL58-F1
#
_cell.length_a   1.000
_cell.length_b   1.000
_cell.length_c   1.000
_cell.angle_alpha   90.00
_cell.angle_beta   90.00
_cell.angle_gamma   90.00
#
_symmetry.space_group_name_H-M   'P 1'
#
loop_
_entity.id
_entity.type
_entity.pdbx_description
1 polymer ?
#
loop_
_entity_poly.entity_id
_entity_poly.type
_entity_poly.pdbx_seq_one_letter_code
_entity_poly.pdbx_strand_id
1 'polypeptide(L)'
;MVLTGIAGLLALNVASPEAMVARYNLAATQQTQRFDPDYLVTLSADAIPTLAEALPAMAPDARSIVHDRICGGPRFRAPDWEALNWSDVAADAARQRAC
;
A
#
# COMPACT_ATOMS: atom_id res chain seq x y z
N MET A 1 28.94 -4.45 14.28
CA MET A 1 27.58 -4.15 14.80
C MET A 1 26.85 -3.08 14.00
N VAL A 2 27.50 -2.00 13.53
CA VAL A 2 26.83 -0.96 12.71
C VAL A 2 26.44 -1.45 11.32
N LEU A 3 27.34 -2.17 10.63
CA LEU A 3 27.07 -2.73 9.29
C LEU A 3 25.87 -3.71 9.27
N THR A 4 25.75 -4.54 10.30
CA THR A 4 24.61 -5.45 10.46
C THR A 4 23.30 -4.70 10.73
N GLY A 5 23.34 -3.59 11.47
CA GLY A 5 22.17 -2.73 11.68
C GLY A 5 21.73 -2.01 10.41
N ILE A 6 22.67 -1.46 9.63
CA ILE A 6 22.38 -0.83 8.33
C ILE A 6 21.81 -1.85 7.35
N ALA A 7 22.41 -3.04 7.26
CA ALA A 7 21.91 -4.12 6.42
C ALA A 7 20.48 -4.54 6.80
N GLY A 8 20.20 -4.65 8.11
CA GLY A 8 18.86 -4.92 8.61
C GLY A 8 17.84 -3.83 8.25
N LEU A 9 18.20 -2.56 8.41
CA LEU A 9 17.35 -1.42 8.04
C LEU A 9 17.09 -1.35 6.54
N LEU A 10 18.09 -1.59 5.70
CA LEU A 10 17.93 -1.66 4.25
C LEU A 10 17.02 -2.82 3.84
N ALA A 11 17.20 -4.00 4.44
CA ALA A 11 16.35 -5.15 4.18
C ALA A 11 14.88 -4.89 4.55
N LEU A 12 14.64 -4.24 5.70
CA LEU A 12 13.29 -3.84 6.11
C LEU A 12 12.68 -2.79 5.17
N ASN A 13 13.44 -1.78 4.75
CA ASN A 13 12.96 -0.78 3.80
C ASN A 13 12.60 -1.38 2.44
N VAL A 14 13.43 -2.31 1.94
CA VAL A 14 13.16 -3.01 0.68
C VAL A 14 11.98 -3.98 0.80
N ALA A 15 11.81 -4.63 1.95
CA ALA A 15 10.75 -5.61 2.15
C ALA A 15 9.34 -5.01 2.23
N SER A 16 9.21 -3.71 2.51
CA SER A 16 7.92 -3.03 2.72
C SER A 16 7.04 -3.78 3.75
N PRO A 17 7.39 -3.70 5.04
CA PRO A 17 6.70 -4.43 6.10
C PRO A 17 5.20 -4.11 6.15
N GLU A 18 4.79 -2.90 5.78
CA GLU A 18 3.38 -2.49 5.78
C GLU A 18 2.62 -3.17 4.62
N ALA A 19 3.24 -3.36 3.45
CA ALA A 19 2.67 -4.21 2.39
C ALA A 19 2.52 -5.68 2.83
N MET A 20 3.48 -6.23 3.58
CA MET A 20 3.35 -7.58 4.15
C MET A 20 2.17 -7.68 5.11
N VAL A 21 2.01 -6.70 6.01
CA VAL A 21 0.88 -6.61 6.94
C VAL A 21 -0.45 -6.48 6.18
N ALA A 22 -0.50 -5.62 5.15
CA ALA A 22 -1.67 -5.44 4.31
C ALA A 22 -2.07 -6.75 3.62
N ARG A 23 -1.11 -7.46 3.00
CA ARG A 23 -1.35 -8.76 2.35
C ARG A 23 -1.88 -9.81 3.32
N TYR A 24 -1.27 -9.92 4.50
CA TYR A 24 -1.68 -10.88 5.52
C TYR A 24 -3.10 -10.58 6.02
N ASN A 25 -3.39 -9.31 6.33
CA ASN A 25 -4.70 -8.88 6.79
C ASN A 25 -5.77 -9.04 5.71
N LEU A 26 -5.48 -8.73 4.45
CA LEU A 26 -6.41 -8.99 3.34
C LEU A 26 -6.72 -10.49 3.22
N ALA A 27 -5.71 -11.36 3.31
CA ALA A 27 -5.91 -12.81 3.26
C ALA A 27 -6.71 -13.35 4.46
N ALA A 28 -6.50 -12.81 5.65
CA ALA A 28 -7.29 -13.15 6.85
C ALA A 28 -8.73 -12.62 6.77
N THR A 29 -8.91 -11.46 6.15
CA THR A 29 -10.21 -10.83 5.94
C THR A 29 -11.06 -11.58 4.92
N GLN A 30 -10.45 -12.07 3.84
CA GLN A 30 -11.12 -12.96 2.88
C GLN A 30 -11.62 -14.26 3.53
N GLN A 31 -10.94 -14.74 4.59
CA GLN A 31 -11.35 -15.93 5.34
C GLN A 31 -12.44 -15.65 6.38
N THR A 32 -12.48 -14.43 6.94
CA THR A 32 -13.38 -14.09 8.06
C THR A 32 -14.55 -13.17 7.68
N GLN A 33 -14.61 -12.69 6.43
CA GLN A 33 -15.62 -11.73 5.92
C GLN A 33 -15.71 -10.38 6.67
N ARG A 34 -14.77 -10.10 7.58
CA ARG A 34 -14.70 -8.85 8.36
C ARG A 34 -13.70 -7.88 7.73
N PHE A 35 -14.11 -7.23 6.64
CA PHE A 35 -13.35 -6.13 6.07
C PHE A 35 -13.78 -4.83 6.73
N ASP A 36 -12.89 -4.26 7.54
CA ASP A 36 -13.11 -2.96 8.16
C ASP A 36 -12.48 -1.85 7.29
N PRO A 37 -13.28 -1.08 6.54
CA PRO A 37 -12.78 0.02 5.73
C PRO A 37 -12.12 1.14 6.57
N ASP A 38 -12.45 1.26 7.87
CA ASP A 38 -11.81 2.25 8.76
C ASP A 38 -10.36 1.85 9.12
N TYR A 39 -9.96 0.59 8.92
CA TYR A 39 -8.57 0.15 9.06
C TYR A 39 -7.65 0.75 7.97
N LEU A 40 -8.21 1.28 6.89
CA LEU A 40 -7.47 1.86 5.76
C LEU A 40 -7.29 3.38 5.85
N VAL A 41 -7.72 4.00 6.96
CA VAL A 41 -7.77 5.47 7.09
C VAL A 41 -6.36 6.10 7.07
N THR A 42 -5.30 5.34 7.36
CA THR A 42 -3.90 5.75 7.18
C THR A 42 -3.15 4.86 6.19
N LEU A 43 -3.71 4.72 4.98
CA LEU A 43 -3.03 3.96 3.94
C LEU A 43 -1.68 4.61 3.59
N SER A 44 -0.59 3.94 3.97
CA SER A 44 0.75 4.26 3.53
C SER A 44 0.88 4.05 2.02
N ALA A 45 1.83 4.74 1.38
CA ALA A 45 2.05 4.63 -0.06
C ALA A 45 2.40 3.19 -0.49
N ASP A 46 3.06 2.42 0.37
CA ASP A 46 3.50 1.06 0.07
C ASP A 46 2.37 0.01 0.08
N ALA A 47 1.23 0.31 0.70
CA ALA A 47 0.04 -0.54 0.68
C ALA A 47 -0.81 -0.40 -0.60
N ILE A 48 -0.66 0.72 -1.33
CA ILE A 48 -1.49 1.04 -2.51
C ILE A 48 -1.39 -0.02 -3.63
N PRO A 49 -0.20 -0.50 -4.04
CA PRO A 49 -0.09 -1.52 -5.09
C PRO A 49 -0.84 -2.81 -4.74
N THR A 50 -0.69 -3.28 -3.50
CA THR A 50 -1.35 -4.50 -3.02
C THR A 50 -2.87 -4.37 -3.06
N LEU A 51 -3.41 -3.23 -2.63
CA LEU A 51 -4.85 -3.02 -2.63
C LEU A 51 -5.41 -2.85 -4.05
N ALA A 52 -4.69 -2.15 -4.93
CA ALA A 52 -5.09 -2.00 -6.32
C ALA A 52 -5.19 -3.35 -7.03
N GLU A 53 -4.25 -4.27 -6.78
CA GLU A 53 -4.31 -5.65 -7.30
C GLU A 53 -5.47 -6.46 -6.71
N ALA A 54 -5.84 -6.22 -5.45
CA ALA A 54 -6.90 -6.94 -4.76
C ALA A 54 -8.32 -6.42 -5.07
N LEU A 55 -8.47 -5.21 -5.63
CA LEU A 55 -9.77 -4.59 -5.93
C LEU A 55 -10.78 -5.54 -6.62
N PRO A 56 -10.42 -6.33 -7.66
CA PRO A 56 -11.38 -7.20 -8.36
C PRO A 56 -11.92 -8.34 -7.48
N ALA A 57 -11.21 -8.73 -6.43
CA ALA A 57 -11.59 -9.82 -5.51
C ALA A 57 -12.34 -9.31 -4.26
N MET A 58 -12.44 -8.00 -4.06
CA MET A 58 -13.17 -7.41 -2.93
C MET A 58 -14.68 -7.45 -3.13
N ALA A 59 -15.43 -7.50 -2.02
CA ALA A 59 -16.87 -7.29 -2.00
C ALA A 59 -17.24 -5.90 -2.57
N PRO A 60 -18.42 -5.71 -3.18
CA PRO A 60 -18.77 -4.46 -3.88
C PRO A 60 -18.61 -3.19 -3.04
N ASP A 61 -19.09 -3.21 -1.79
CA ASP A 61 -19.03 -2.05 -0.89
C ASP A 61 -17.57 -1.74 -0.49
N ALA A 62 -16.80 -2.78 -0.15
CA ALA A 62 -15.38 -2.65 0.17
C ALA A 62 -14.58 -2.12 -1.04
N ARG A 63 -14.90 -2.61 -2.25
CA ARG A 63 -14.23 -2.20 -3.48
C ARG A 63 -14.43 -0.72 -3.76
N SER A 64 -15.65 -0.19 -3.63
CA SER A 64 -15.89 1.23 -3.93
C SER A 64 -15.14 2.13 -2.95
N ILE A 65 -15.16 1.80 -1.65
CA ILE A 65 -14.45 2.57 -0.62
C ILE A 65 -12.94 2.57 -0.87
N VAL A 66 -12.36 1.41 -1.18
CA VAL A 66 -10.92 1.29 -1.46
C VAL A 66 -10.53 2.01 -2.74
N HIS A 67 -11.35 1.89 -3.79
CA HIS A 67 -11.13 2.58 -5.07
C HIS A 67 -11.12 4.09 -4.89
N ASP A 68 -12.16 4.65 -4.25
CA ASP A 68 -12.25 6.08 -3.96
C ASP A 68 -11.05 6.58 -3.14
N ARG A 69 -10.57 5.78 -2.18
CA ARG A 69 -9.41 6.16 -1.36
C ARG A 69 -8.09 6.13 -2.12
N ILE A 70 -7.87 5.11 -2.97
CA ILE A 70 -6.68 5.01 -3.83
C ILE A 70 -6.65 6.17 -4.82
N CYS A 71 -7.78 6.45 -5.46
CA CYS A 71 -7.89 7.43 -6.54
C CYS A 71 -8.07 8.88 -6.05
N GLY A 72 -8.55 9.07 -4.83
CA GLY A 72 -8.67 10.38 -4.17
C GLY A 72 -7.40 10.86 -3.46
N GLY A 73 -6.32 10.06 -3.45
CA GLY A 73 -5.05 10.42 -2.84
C GLY A 73 -4.34 11.60 -3.51
N PRO A 74 -3.36 12.22 -2.85
CA PRO A 74 -2.60 13.33 -3.43
C PRO A 74 -1.87 12.89 -4.70
N ARG A 75 -1.92 13.73 -5.75
CA ARG A 75 -1.20 13.47 -7.00
C ARG A 75 0.29 13.41 -6.74
N PHE A 76 0.96 12.41 -7.30
CA PHE A 76 2.42 12.35 -7.24
C PHE A 76 3.00 13.55 -7.99
N ARG A 77 3.86 14.28 -7.29
CA ARG A 77 4.73 15.28 -7.90
C ARG A 77 6.13 14.76 -7.72
N ALA A 78 6.83 14.53 -8.84
CA ALA A 78 8.20 14.07 -8.81
C ALA A 78 9.00 14.93 -7.82
N PRO A 79 9.45 14.35 -6.69
CA PRO A 79 10.19 15.10 -5.70
C PRO A 79 11.60 15.39 -6.22
N ASP A 80 12.28 16.34 -5.60
CA ASP A 80 13.73 16.44 -5.74
C ASP A 80 14.38 15.12 -5.32
N TRP A 81 15.56 14.81 -5.84
CA TRP A 81 16.23 13.51 -5.60
C TRP A 81 16.44 13.20 -4.11
N GLU A 82 16.54 14.23 -3.27
CA GLU A 82 16.71 14.16 -1.82
C GLU A 82 15.43 13.69 -1.09
N ALA A 83 14.27 13.91 -1.70
CA ALA A 83 12.96 13.52 -1.18
C ALA A 83 12.34 12.35 -1.96
N LEU A 84 13.13 11.67 -2.81
CA LEU A 84 12.67 10.52 -3.56
C LEU A 84 12.35 9.35 -2.64
N ASN A 85 11.08 8.98 -2.60
CA ASN A 85 10.58 7.78 -1.95
C ASN A 85 10.06 6.79 -2.99
N TRP A 86 10.59 5.57 -2.97
CA TRP A 86 10.19 4.52 -3.92
C TRP A 86 8.73 4.10 -3.75
N SER A 87 8.22 4.11 -2.51
CA SER A 87 6.83 3.74 -2.22
C SER A 87 5.84 4.71 -2.86
N ASP A 88 6.18 6.00 -2.94
CA ASP A 88 5.35 7.00 -3.62
C ASP A 88 5.33 6.80 -5.14
N VAL A 89 6.46 6.41 -5.73
CA VAL A 89 6.54 6.06 -7.16
C VAL A 89 5.71 4.81 -7.47
N ALA A 90 5.81 3.77 -6.63
CA ALA A 90 5.05 2.54 -6.78
C ALA A 90 3.54 2.78 -6.61
N ALA A 91 3.16 3.59 -5.62
CA ALA A 91 1.78 4.02 -5.41
C ALA A 91 1.19 4.74 -6.63
N ASP A 92 1.94 5.67 -7.21
CA ASP A 92 1.50 6.41 -8.39
C ASP A 92 1.32 5.48 -9.60
N ALA A 93 2.28 4.60 -9.85
CA ALA A 93 2.18 3.62 -10.93
C ALA A 93 0.98 2.66 -10.75
N ALA A 94 0.62 2.31 -9.51
CA ALA A 94 -0.57 1.52 -9.22
C ALA A 94 -1.87 2.31 -9.44
N ARG A 95 -1.92 3.59 -9.01
CA ARG A 95 -3.07 4.48 -9.25
C ARG A 95 -3.34 4.67 -10.74
N GLN A 96 -2.30 4.89 -11.55
CA GLN A 96 -2.43 5.03 -13.02
C GLN A 96 -3.09 3.83 -13.69
N ARG A 97 -3.01 2.63 -13.10
CA ARG A 97 -3.65 1.41 -13.63
C ARG A 97 -5.08 1.21 -13.11
N ALA A 98 -5.43 1.83 -11.99
CA ALA A 98 -6.63 1.52 -11.24
C ALA A 98 -7.75 2.57 -11.35
N CYS A 99 -7.46 3.83 -11.76
CA CYS A 99 -8.35 4.98 -11.58
C CYS A 99 -9.05 5.53 -12.86
#